data_AF-A0A8T7J753-F1
#
_entry.id   AF-A0A8T7J753-F1
#
_cell.length_a   1.000
_cell.length_b   1.000
_cell.length_c   1.000
_cell.angle_alpha   90.00
_cell.angle_beta   90.00
_cell.angle_gamma   90.00
#
_symmetry.space_group_name_H-M   'P 1'
#
loop_
_entity.id
_entity.type
_entity.pdbx_description
1 polymer ?
#
loop_
_entity_poly.entity_id
_entity_poly.type
_entity_poly.pdbx_seq_one_letter_code
_entity_poly.pdbx_strand_id
1 'polypeptide(L)'
;MLATPIEKFLVDTGANLLTEWFLMVIGATLIVCVVLRLLNLMHGITSYAPTLLTTIGILGTFAGIVSGLLGFEVENIDDSIATLLDGLKTAFITSLAGMVASIFYKVLAASGFLSIFHRSSVNEEAVGAAEILTALQEQKLALDSLSSAVGGDSETSLVGQIKLMRSDNSDNNKQLKLELAASNESLNLIQQTASKQEEQFKSFEDRLWIKLQDFADMMSKSATEQVINALKEVISDFNNNLTEQFGDNFKKLNEAVLELVKWQENYKLQLETMIDQYKLGLESISCTEQSVKAISEESQVIPKSMNELKDVMTVNQHQLSELERHLDAFKEIRDRAVEALPSIKEQIDASVAGMENAAQLMTKGMEESVSSFNTNLGGSLERLVDGVKQSSESMKTGVEESLGSMKTTVTETADKVAEAITTSTREFEDKTHAVNASLQTTSDAVSTTSEQTKQMFNDMLEDINSDLRNLVADLKQGNSDLVTSFKDAGTQITNDLSGAKDEIVAAMSQLVQQFQSDIKTVLEKQDSETRRILEGVSRSADEALANTAESVTKQAKALDDATSHQVNTVMSSMGSALATITQQFSNDYKGLVDEMQRITRAHRN
;
A
#
# COMPACT_ATOMS: atom_id res chain seq x y z
N MET A 1 5.17 57.56 37.04
CA MET A 1 5.05 58.01 38.44
C MET A 1 5.65 57.03 39.47
N LEU A 2 6.42 56.00 39.07
CA LEU A 2 7.07 55.07 40.02
C LEU A 2 8.51 55.46 40.38
N ALA A 3 9.17 56.34 39.62
CA ALA A 3 10.56 56.73 39.84
C ALA A 3 10.76 57.53 41.15
N THR A 4 9.95 58.56 41.35
CA THR A 4 10.05 59.48 42.50
C THR A 4 9.94 58.79 43.89
N PRO A 5 9.01 57.85 44.14
CA PRO A 5 8.97 57.14 45.41
C PRO A 5 10.15 56.17 45.61
N ILE A 6 10.69 55.58 44.53
CA ILE A 6 11.84 54.68 44.58
C ILE A 6 13.12 55.47 44.85
N GLU A 7 13.32 56.59 44.17
CA GLU A 7 14.44 57.51 44.40
C GLU A 7 14.44 58.03 45.84
N LYS A 8 13.28 58.49 46.33
CA LYS A 8 13.14 58.96 47.70
C LYS A 8 13.44 57.86 48.73
N PHE A 9 12.97 56.64 48.49
CA PHE A 9 13.27 55.50 49.35
C PHE A 9 14.78 55.14 49.37
N LEU A 10 15.46 55.19 48.23
CA LEU A 10 16.89 54.89 48.12
C LEU A 10 17.79 55.97 48.74
N VAL A 11 17.34 57.23 48.74
CA VAL A 11 18.04 58.35 49.39
C VAL A 11 17.79 58.36 50.90
N ASP A 12 16.53 58.24 51.34
CA ASP A 12 16.16 58.31 52.76
C ASP A 12 16.70 57.12 53.58
N THR A 13 16.85 55.94 52.95
CA THR A 13 17.38 54.74 53.62
C THR A 13 18.89 54.82 53.84
N GLY A 14 19.64 55.44 52.92
CA GLY A 14 21.11 55.47 52.97
C GLY A 14 21.79 54.13 52.67
N ALA A 15 23.02 54.20 52.15
CA ALA A 15 23.76 53.05 51.62
C ALA A 15 24.02 51.93 52.65
N ASN A 16 24.29 52.27 53.91
CA ASN A 16 24.58 51.28 54.96
C ASN A 16 23.34 50.45 55.35
N LEU A 17 22.20 51.09 55.60
CA LEU A 17 20.94 50.40 55.89
C LEU A 17 20.45 49.59 54.69
N LEU A 18 20.68 50.09 53.47
CA LEU A 18 20.39 49.34 52.25
C LEU A 18 21.19 48.02 52.21
N THR A 19 22.47 48.06 52.59
CA THR A 19 23.32 46.86 52.69
C THR A 19 22.72 45.85 53.66
N GLU A 20 22.37 46.28 54.88
CA GLU A 20 21.79 45.41 55.89
C GLU A 20 20.47 44.80 55.44
N TRP A 21 19.62 45.57 54.78
CA TRP A 21 18.35 45.10 54.24
C TRP A 21 18.56 44.00 53.20
N PHE A 22 19.44 44.21 52.23
CA PHE A 22 19.74 43.19 51.22
C PHE A 22 20.41 41.95 51.82
N LEU A 23 21.30 42.11 52.81
CA LEU A 23 21.90 40.97 53.52
C LEU A 23 20.83 40.16 54.28
N MET A 24 19.88 40.81 54.94
CA MET A 24 18.75 40.14 55.59
C MET A 24 17.86 39.41 54.59
N VAL A 25 17.57 40.01 53.43
CA VAL A 25 16.75 39.37 52.38
C VAL A 25 17.46 38.15 51.78
N ILE A 26 18.77 38.25 51.51
CA ILE A 26 19.59 37.14 51.02
C ILE A 26 19.62 36.02 52.07
N GLY A 27 19.85 36.36 53.34
CA GLY A 27 19.86 35.40 54.44
C GLY A 27 18.52 34.71 54.66
N ALA A 28 17.41 35.47 54.68
CA ALA A 28 16.06 34.93 54.83
C ALA A 28 15.69 34.02 53.67
N THR A 29 16.02 34.43 52.45
CA THR A 29 15.79 33.65 51.23
C THR A 29 16.60 32.35 51.26
N LEU A 30 17.87 32.41 51.66
CA LEU A 30 18.71 31.22 51.84
C LEU A 30 18.09 30.25 52.86
N ILE A 31 17.66 30.76 54.02
CA ILE A 31 17.01 29.94 55.07
C ILE A 31 15.73 29.32 54.55
N VAL A 32 14.85 30.09 53.89
CA VAL A 32 13.60 29.58 53.31
C VAL A 32 13.89 28.50 52.26
N CYS A 33 14.84 28.71 51.35
CA CYS A 33 15.22 27.73 50.34
C CYS A 33 15.85 26.46 50.95
N VAL A 34 16.56 26.58 52.07
CA VAL A 34 17.11 25.44 52.83
C VAL A 34 15.99 24.69 53.56
N VAL A 35 15.07 25.39 54.22
CA VAL A 35 13.93 24.79 54.93
C VAL A 35 12.95 24.13 53.98
N LEU A 36 12.58 24.77 52.87
CA LEU A 36 11.72 24.18 51.84
C LEU A 36 12.34 22.91 51.25
N ARG A 37 13.67 22.91 51.07
CA ARG A 37 14.40 21.73 50.63
C ARG A 37 14.43 20.62 51.69
N LEU A 38 14.58 20.96 52.97
CA LEU A 38 14.49 20.00 54.08
C LEU A 38 13.08 19.42 54.26
N LEU A 39 12.03 20.21 53.99
CA LEU A 39 10.63 19.79 54.05
C LEU A 39 10.14 19.13 52.76
N ASN A 40 11.00 19.03 51.73
CA ASN A 40 10.71 18.46 50.41
C ASN A 40 9.47 19.06 49.71
N LEU A 41 9.25 20.37 49.88
CA LEU A 41 8.17 21.13 49.23
C LEU A 41 8.71 22.01 48.10
N MET A 42 7.93 22.16 47.03
CA MET A 42 8.16 23.13 45.93
C MET A 42 9.54 23.02 45.24
N HIS A 43 9.82 21.86 44.64
CA HIS A 43 11.11 21.54 44.01
C HIS A 43 11.59 22.58 42.98
N GLY A 44 10.65 23.20 42.23
CA GLY A 44 10.95 24.26 41.26
C GLY A 44 11.54 25.53 41.86
N ILE A 45 11.17 25.92 43.10
CA ILE A 45 11.75 27.08 43.78
C ILE A 45 13.14 26.74 44.31
N THR A 46 13.32 25.52 44.84
CA THR A 46 14.60 25.09 45.41
C THR A 46 15.68 24.85 44.35
N SER A 47 15.32 24.45 43.13
CA SER A 47 16.28 24.32 42.01
C SER A 47 16.72 25.68 41.47
N TYR A 48 15.84 26.68 41.50
CA TYR A 48 16.14 28.05 41.07
C TYR A 48 16.81 28.92 42.16
N ALA A 49 16.91 28.43 43.40
CA ALA A 49 17.43 29.16 44.55
C ALA A 49 18.85 29.77 44.35
N PRO A 50 19.85 29.06 43.75
CA PRO A 50 21.17 29.66 43.53
C PRO A 50 21.12 30.87 42.60
N THR A 51 20.28 30.82 41.56
CA THR A 51 20.09 31.92 40.61
C THR A 51 19.38 33.08 41.29
N LEU A 52 18.37 32.79 42.10
CA LEU A 52 17.61 33.81 42.82
C LEU A 52 18.48 34.56 43.85
N LEU A 53 19.35 33.86 44.60
CA LEU A 53 20.31 34.47 45.52
C LEU A 53 21.32 35.38 44.81
N THR A 54 21.83 34.97 43.63
CA THR A 54 22.70 35.84 42.83
C THR A 54 21.95 37.04 42.27
N THR A 55 20.72 36.87 41.80
CA THR A 55 19.91 37.96 41.24
C THR A 55 19.55 38.99 42.29
N ILE A 56 19.25 38.59 43.54
CA ILE A 56 19.05 39.53 44.66
C ILE A 56 20.34 40.30 44.97
N GLY A 57 21.51 39.64 44.93
CA GLY A 57 22.81 40.31 45.11
C GLY A 57 23.12 41.32 43.99
N ILE A 58 22.80 40.98 42.74
CA ILE A 58 22.92 41.87 41.59
C ILE A 58 21.96 43.06 41.72
N LEU A 59 20.71 42.83 42.17
CA LEU A 59 19.75 43.91 42.44
C LEU A 59 20.27 44.88 43.51
N GLY A 60 20.86 44.36 44.59
CA GLY A 60 21.51 45.16 45.63
C GLY A 60 22.70 45.97 45.08
N THR A 61 23.43 45.43 44.10
CA THR A 61 24.53 46.11 43.41
C THR A 61 24.03 47.37 42.71
N PHE A 62 22.98 47.22 41.90
CA PHE A 62 22.39 48.34 41.20
C PHE A 62 21.76 49.36 42.16
N ALA A 63 21.09 48.89 43.22
CA ALA A 63 20.49 49.78 44.21
C ALA A 63 21.56 50.58 45.00
N GLY A 64 22.71 49.97 45.32
CA GLY A 64 23.83 50.63 45.98
C GLY A 64 24.49 51.70 45.11
N ILE A 65 24.72 51.40 43.83
CA ILE A 65 25.27 52.37 42.87
C ILE A 65 24.29 53.55 42.68
N VAL A 66 23.00 53.27 42.53
CA VAL A 66 21.97 54.32 42.39
C VAL A 66 21.88 55.18 43.65
N SER A 67 21.90 54.58 44.85
CA SER A 67 21.91 55.33 46.11
C SER A 67 23.14 56.23 46.23
N GLY A 68 24.32 55.75 45.84
CA GLY A 68 25.56 56.54 45.83
C GLY A 68 25.59 57.67 44.80
N LEU A 69 24.91 57.50 43.65
CA LEU A 69 24.81 58.53 42.60
C LEU A 69 23.74 59.58 42.89
N LEU A 70 22.63 59.20 43.53
CA LEU A 70 21.54 60.13 43.87
C LEU A 70 21.95 61.16 44.94
N GLY A 71 22.95 60.85 45.77
CA GLY A 71 23.54 61.77 46.74
C GLY A 71 24.75 62.57 46.25
N PHE A 72 25.05 62.54 44.94
CA PHE A 72 26.24 63.19 44.37
C PHE A 72 25.95 64.64 43.97
N GLU A 73 26.46 65.60 44.74
CA GLU A 73 26.37 67.03 44.45
C GLU A 73 27.68 67.55 43.86
N VAL A 74 27.62 68.06 42.62
CA VAL A 74 28.79 68.61 41.90
C VAL A 74 29.39 69.83 42.62
N GLU A 75 28.61 70.51 43.45
CA GLU A 75 29.04 71.69 44.22
C GLU A 75 29.83 71.32 45.49
N ASN A 76 29.67 70.11 46.04
CA ASN A 76 30.36 69.60 47.23
C ASN A 76 30.99 68.23 46.95
N ILE A 77 32.01 68.20 46.09
CA ILE A 77 32.64 66.97 45.59
C ILE A 77 33.22 66.11 46.73
N ASP A 78 33.85 66.72 47.73
CA ASP A 78 34.53 65.98 48.80
C ASP A 78 33.55 65.13 49.65
N ASP A 79 32.40 65.69 50.03
CA ASP A 79 31.34 64.98 50.76
C ASP A 79 30.56 64.01 49.85
N SER A 80 30.42 64.35 48.57
CA SER A 80 29.76 63.52 47.56
C SER A 80 30.57 62.27 47.20
N ILE A 81 31.91 62.35 47.21
CA ILE A 81 32.78 61.19 47.01
C ILE A 81 32.65 60.19 48.17
N ALA A 82 32.54 60.67 49.40
CA ALA A 82 32.33 59.79 50.56
C ALA A 82 31.01 59.01 50.44
N THR A 83 29.92 59.70 50.05
CA THR A 83 28.59 59.10 49.83
C THR A 83 28.60 58.11 48.67
N LEU A 84 29.28 58.44 47.57
CA LEU A 84 29.43 57.55 46.41
C LEU A 84 30.24 56.30 46.76
N LEU A 85 31.32 56.44 47.53
CA LEU A 85 32.14 55.32 48.00
C LEU A 85 31.35 54.38 48.90
N ASP A 86 30.46 54.91 49.75
CA ASP A 86 29.59 54.08 50.58
C ASP A 86 28.53 53.33 49.76
N GLY A 87 27.91 53.97 48.77
CA GLY A 87 27.01 53.29 47.81
C GLY A 87 27.73 52.18 47.01
N LEU A 88 28.99 52.41 46.64
CA LEU A 88 29.82 51.43 45.96
C LEU A 88 30.21 50.26 46.89
N LYS A 89 30.55 50.53 48.16
CA LYS A 89 30.78 49.46 49.16
C LYS A 89 29.54 48.59 49.33
N THR A 90 28.36 49.21 49.47
CA THR A 90 27.08 48.51 49.52
C THR A 90 26.92 47.58 48.33
N ALA A 91 27.16 48.12 47.13
CA ALA A 91 27.01 47.37 45.89
C ALA A 91 27.91 46.12 45.83
N PHE A 92 29.18 46.26 46.23
CA PHE A 92 30.11 45.14 46.30
C PHE A 92 29.72 44.11 47.37
N ILE A 93 29.35 44.56 48.56
CA ILE A 93 29.02 43.66 49.69
C ILE A 93 27.77 42.82 49.39
N THR A 94 26.72 43.42 48.82
CA THR A 94 25.50 42.69 48.48
C THR A 94 25.71 41.67 47.35
N SER A 95 26.53 42.02 46.35
CA SER A 95 26.89 41.11 45.26
C SER A 95 27.70 39.91 45.76
N LEU A 96 28.72 40.19 46.57
CA LEU A 96 29.58 39.17 47.17
C LEU A 96 28.75 38.24 48.06
N ALA A 97 27.87 38.79 48.89
CA ALA A 97 26.97 38.00 49.73
C ALA A 97 26.03 37.10 48.91
N GLY A 98 25.46 37.61 47.81
CA GLY A 98 24.60 36.81 46.92
C GLY A 98 25.34 35.66 46.24
N MET A 99 26.57 35.91 45.77
CA MET A 99 27.43 34.87 45.19
C MET A 99 27.88 33.84 46.24
N VAL A 100 28.32 34.28 47.41
CA VAL A 100 28.72 33.39 48.51
C VAL A 100 27.54 32.54 48.98
N ALA A 101 26.35 33.11 49.14
CA ALA A 101 25.14 32.38 49.51
C ALA A 101 24.73 31.37 48.44
N SER A 102 24.86 31.72 47.15
CA SER A 102 24.58 30.82 46.02
C SER A 102 25.54 29.64 45.95
N ILE A 103 26.85 29.90 46.10
CA ILE A 103 27.88 28.86 46.16
C ILE A 103 27.65 27.98 47.39
N PHE A 104 27.39 28.59 48.55
CA PHE A 104 27.10 27.86 49.78
C PHE A 104 25.88 26.94 49.61
N TYR A 105 24.78 27.44 49.02
CA TYR A 105 23.60 26.62 48.72
C TYR A 105 23.93 25.48 47.76
N LYS A 106 24.70 25.72 46.68
CA LYS A 106 25.12 24.67 45.73
C LYS A 106 26.00 23.60 46.38
N VAL A 107 26.96 24.00 47.22
CA VAL A 107 27.83 23.06 47.95
C VAL A 107 27.02 22.26 48.95
N LEU A 108 26.14 22.92 49.71
CA LEU A 108 25.27 22.26 50.69
C LEU A 108 24.28 21.30 50.00
N ALA A 109 23.74 21.69 48.85
CA ALA A 109 22.92 20.87 47.97
C ALA A 109 23.66 19.63 47.41
N ALA A 110 24.90 19.80 47.00
CA ALA A 110 25.73 18.75 46.40
C ALA A 110 26.33 17.79 47.44
N SER A 111 26.62 18.29 48.65
CA SER A 111 27.25 17.52 49.74
C SER A 111 26.36 16.42 50.34
N GLY A 112 25.10 16.32 49.93
CA GLY A 112 24.15 15.32 50.44
C GLY A 112 23.73 15.50 51.90
N PHE A 113 24.29 16.50 52.61
CA PHE A 113 23.98 16.79 54.01
C PHE A 113 22.51 17.18 54.22
N LEU A 114 21.89 17.81 53.21
CA LEU A 114 20.47 18.19 53.22
C LEU A 114 19.51 17.13 52.66
N SER A 115 20.02 16.03 52.12
CA SER A 115 19.20 14.96 51.54
C SER A 115 19.02 13.81 52.53
N ILE A 116 18.22 14.03 53.57
CA ILE A 116 17.56 12.93 54.27
C ILE A 116 16.33 12.59 53.41
N PHE A 117 16.35 11.42 52.77
CA PHE A 117 15.27 10.85 51.97
C PHE A 117 14.87 11.62 50.70
N HIS A 118 15.65 11.49 49.62
CA HIS A 118 15.20 10.83 48.38
C HIS A 118 16.36 10.82 47.37
N ARG A 119 16.81 9.63 47.01
CA ARG A 119 17.82 9.41 45.97
C ARG A 119 17.10 9.34 44.63
N SER A 120 17.13 10.41 43.85
CA SER A 120 16.86 10.52 42.39
C SER A 120 16.91 12.02 42.07
N SER A 121 17.66 12.58 41.13
CA SER A 121 18.44 12.18 39.95
C SER A 121 19.38 13.39 39.67
N VAL A 122 20.48 13.34 38.91
CA VAL A 122 20.59 13.01 37.49
C VAL A 122 22.06 12.66 37.20
N ASN A 123 22.30 11.40 36.86
CA ASN A 123 23.32 11.03 35.88
C ASN A 123 22.65 11.18 34.50
N GLU A 124 23.41 11.54 33.47
CA GLU A 124 22.98 11.73 32.06
C GLU A 124 22.43 10.44 31.37
N GLU A 125 21.81 9.52 32.09
CA GLU A 125 21.30 8.24 31.55
C GLU A 125 19.93 7.78 32.10
N ALA A 126 19.14 8.61 32.79
CA ALA A 126 17.82 8.16 33.28
C ALA A 126 16.71 9.20 33.08
N VAL A 127 15.91 8.98 32.03
CA VAL A 127 14.60 9.60 31.78
C VAL A 127 13.77 9.59 33.08
N GLY A 128 13.34 10.75 33.55
CA GLY A 128 12.61 10.86 34.81
C GLY A 128 11.22 10.25 34.71
N ALA A 129 10.68 9.67 35.80
CA ALA A 129 9.34 9.08 35.82
C ALA A 129 8.21 10.02 35.35
N ALA A 130 8.41 11.34 35.44
CA ALA A 130 7.49 12.34 34.90
C ALA A 130 7.60 12.49 33.37
N GLU A 131 8.81 12.47 32.81
CA GLU A 131 9.03 12.43 31.35
C GLU A 131 8.58 11.09 30.78
N ILE A 132 8.79 9.99 31.51
CA ILE A 132 8.21 8.68 31.19
C ILE A 132 6.68 8.76 31.26
N LEU A 133 6.07 9.40 32.27
CA LEU A 133 4.62 9.54 32.35
C LEU A 133 4.06 10.35 31.17
N THR A 134 4.72 11.45 30.79
CA THR A 134 4.35 12.27 29.63
C THR A 134 4.54 11.48 28.34
N ALA A 135 5.69 10.82 28.15
CA ALA A 135 5.94 9.95 27.00
C ALA A 135 4.97 8.76 26.96
N LEU A 136 4.58 8.19 28.10
CA LEU A 136 3.57 7.13 28.20
C LEU A 136 2.16 7.66 27.92
N GLN A 137 1.86 8.91 28.27
CA GLN A 137 0.59 9.56 27.93
C GLN A 137 0.51 9.89 26.44
N GLU A 138 1.58 10.41 25.85
CA GLU A 138 1.70 10.62 24.41
C GLU A 138 1.67 9.29 23.64
N GLN A 139 2.38 8.27 24.15
CA GLN A 139 2.33 6.92 23.60
C GLN A 139 0.93 6.31 23.75
N LYS A 140 0.21 6.54 24.85
CA LYS A 140 -1.18 6.10 25.02
C LYS A 140 -2.08 6.77 23.98
N LEU A 141 -1.93 8.06 23.71
CA LEU A 141 -2.70 8.76 22.69
C LEU A 141 -2.38 8.25 21.28
N ALA A 142 -1.09 8.00 20.99
CA ALA A 142 -0.68 7.39 19.73
C ALA A 142 -1.22 5.96 19.58
N LEU A 143 -1.23 5.17 20.66
CA LEU A 143 -1.80 3.83 20.69
C LEU A 143 -3.33 3.85 20.56
N ASP A 144 -4.01 4.85 21.10
CA ASP A 144 -5.45 5.01 20.97
C ASP A 144 -5.84 5.40 19.53
N SER A 145 -5.05 6.28 18.90
CA SER A 145 -5.17 6.60 17.48
C SER A 145 -4.89 5.40 16.58
N LEU A 146 -3.83 4.64 16.87
CA LEU A 146 -3.52 3.38 16.17
C LEU A 146 -4.63 2.34 16.36
N SER A 147 -5.14 2.18 17.59
CA SER A 147 -6.25 1.29 17.90
C SER A 147 -7.51 1.69 17.13
N SER A 148 -7.78 2.98 16.98
CA SER A 148 -8.89 3.50 16.18
C SER A 148 -8.68 3.28 14.68
N ALA A 149 -7.44 3.43 14.18
CA ALA A 149 -7.09 3.17 12.78
C ALA A 149 -7.10 1.67 12.45
N VAL A 150 -6.80 0.80 13.40
CA VAL A 150 -6.78 -0.65 13.18
C VAL A 150 -8.16 -1.27 13.42
N GLY A 151 -8.78 -0.97 14.57
CA GLY A 151 -9.99 -1.62 15.06
C GLY A 151 -11.25 -0.74 15.07
N GLY A 152 -11.18 0.48 14.55
CA GLY A 152 -12.36 1.33 14.36
C GLY A 152 -13.38 0.68 13.42
N ASP A 153 -14.63 1.17 13.49
CA ASP A 153 -15.70 0.71 12.58
C ASP A 153 -15.90 1.68 11.40
N SER A 154 -14.99 2.65 11.24
CA SER A 154 -15.00 3.61 10.13
C SER A 154 -14.37 3.02 8.87
N GLU A 155 -14.79 3.48 7.70
CA GLU A 155 -14.23 3.08 6.39
C GLU A 155 -12.74 3.40 6.24
N THR A 156 -12.21 4.31 7.07
CA THR A 156 -10.79 4.67 7.13
C THR A 156 -9.95 3.72 7.98
N SER A 157 -10.58 2.81 8.73
CA SER A 157 -9.87 1.83 9.56
C SER A 157 -9.53 0.56 8.77
N LEU A 158 -8.51 -0.19 9.20
CA LEU A 158 -8.13 -1.46 8.57
C LEU A 158 -9.24 -2.51 8.66
N VAL A 159 -9.93 -2.61 9.81
CA VAL A 159 -11.08 -3.51 9.95
C VAL A 159 -12.23 -3.07 9.03
N GLY A 160 -12.48 -1.78 8.89
CA GLY A 160 -13.44 -1.23 7.92
C GLY A 160 -13.10 -1.60 6.48
N GLN A 161 -11.84 -1.40 6.06
CA GLN A 161 -11.35 -1.77 4.73
C GLN A 161 -11.42 -3.29 4.49
N ILE A 162 -11.12 -4.13 5.48
CA ILE A 162 -11.27 -5.58 5.38
C ILE A 162 -12.75 -5.98 5.25
N LYS A 163 -13.67 -5.31 5.96
CA LYS A 163 -15.11 -5.54 5.80
C LYS A 163 -15.58 -5.18 4.39
N LEU A 164 -15.16 -4.04 3.86
CA LEU A 164 -15.48 -3.62 2.49
C LEU A 164 -14.91 -4.60 1.46
N MET A 165 -13.63 -4.97 1.55
CA MET A 165 -13.03 -5.98 0.68
C MET A 165 -13.75 -7.33 0.74
N ARG A 166 -14.20 -7.76 1.93
CA ARG A 166 -14.99 -8.98 2.07
C ARG A 166 -16.37 -8.85 1.43
N SER A 167 -17.00 -7.68 1.52
CA SER A 167 -18.26 -7.38 0.84
C SER A 167 -18.09 -7.43 -0.67
N ASP A 168 -17.11 -6.71 -1.20
CA ASP A 168 -16.81 -6.68 -2.63
C ASP A 168 -16.48 -8.08 -3.16
N ASN A 169 -15.67 -8.84 -2.42
CA ASN A 169 -15.35 -10.21 -2.81
C ASN A 169 -16.57 -11.14 -2.71
N SER A 170 -17.46 -10.93 -1.75
CA SER A 170 -18.73 -11.68 -1.64
C SER A 170 -19.65 -11.37 -2.83
N ASP A 171 -19.77 -10.10 -3.22
CA ASP A 171 -20.58 -9.67 -4.35
C ASP A 171 -19.99 -10.17 -5.67
N ASN A 172 -18.67 -10.11 -5.83
CA ASN A 172 -17.97 -10.65 -6.99
C ASN A 172 -18.17 -12.17 -7.08
N ASN A 173 -18.10 -12.89 -5.96
CA ASN A 173 -18.35 -14.34 -5.92
C ASN A 173 -19.82 -14.68 -6.23
N LYS A 174 -20.76 -13.82 -5.84
CA LYS A 174 -22.17 -13.96 -6.23
C LYS A 174 -22.38 -13.74 -7.72
N GLN A 175 -21.69 -12.78 -8.33
CA GLN A 175 -21.71 -12.54 -9.77
C GLN A 175 -21.09 -13.71 -10.54
N LEU A 176 -19.94 -14.22 -10.10
CA LEU A 176 -19.31 -15.42 -10.66
C LEU A 176 -20.23 -16.64 -10.61
N LYS A 177 -20.98 -16.84 -9.52
CA LYS A 177 -21.99 -17.91 -9.44
C LYS A 177 -23.11 -17.75 -10.45
N LEU A 178 -23.57 -16.52 -10.73
CA LEU A 178 -24.60 -16.26 -11.72
C LEU A 178 -24.10 -16.54 -13.14
N GLU A 179 -22.87 -16.11 -13.47
CA GLU A 179 -22.24 -16.41 -14.75
C GLU A 179 -21.99 -17.90 -14.95
N LEU A 180 -21.52 -18.59 -13.90
CA LEU A 180 -21.31 -20.04 -13.93
C LEU A 180 -22.64 -20.81 -14.09
N ALA A 181 -23.72 -20.34 -13.47
CA ALA A 181 -25.05 -20.91 -13.66
C ALA A 181 -25.55 -20.76 -15.10
N ALA A 182 -25.39 -19.57 -15.70
CA ALA A 182 -25.74 -19.33 -17.10
C ALA A 182 -24.88 -20.15 -18.09
N SER A 183 -23.59 -20.33 -17.78
CA SER A 183 -22.69 -21.20 -18.55
C SER A 183 -23.13 -22.68 -18.45
N ASN A 184 -23.51 -23.14 -17.26
CA ASN A 184 -23.98 -24.51 -17.05
C ASN A 184 -25.33 -24.78 -17.76
N GLU A 185 -26.21 -23.79 -17.83
CA GLU A 185 -27.44 -23.87 -18.63
C GLU A 185 -27.13 -23.99 -20.13
N SER A 186 -26.16 -23.22 -20.63
CA SER A 186 -25.69 -23.30 -22.00
C SER A 186 -25.09 -24.66 -22.33
N LEU A 187 -24.30 -25.24 -21.42
CA LEU A 187 -23.73 -26.58 -21.56
C LEU A 187 -24.82 -27.67 -21.58
N ASN A 188 -25.87 -27.55 -20.76
CA ASN A 188 -27.01 -28.46 -20.79
C ASN A 188 -27.76 -28.38 -22.12
N LEU A 189 -27.96 -27.18 -22.68
CA LEU A 189 -28.59 -26.99 -24.00
C LEU A 189 -27.74 -27.61 -25.12
N ILE A 190 -26.42 -27.46 -25.07
CA ILE A 190 -25.49 -28.10 -26.02
C ILE A 190 -25.56 -29.62 -25.89
N GLN A 191 -25.52 -30.16 -24.68
CA GLN A 191 -25.62 -31.60 -24.43
C GLN A 191 -26.96 -32.16 -24.95
N GLN A 192 -28.07 -31.47 -24.69
CA GLN A 192 -29.39 -31.89 -25.16
C GLN A 192 -29.49 -31.84 -26.68
N THR A 193 -28.89 -30.84 -27.32
CA THR A 193 -28.81 -30.73 -28.78
C THR A 193 -27.96 -31.86 -29.37
N ALA A 194 -26.82 -32.18 -28.76
CA ALA A 194 -25.95 -33.26 -29.18
C ALA A 194 -26.66 -34.62 -29.07
N SER A 195 -27.36 -34.90 -27.96
CA SER A 195 -28.15 -36.13 -27.81
C SER A 195 -29.27 -36.23 -28.83
N LYS A 196 -29.96 -35.13 -29.13
CA LYS A 196 -31.01 -35.09 -30.16
C LYS A 196 -30.44 -35.33 -31.57
N GLN A 197 -29.24 -34.83 -31.85
CA GLN A 197 -28.54 -35.06 -33.10
C GLN A 197 -28.11 -36.52 -33.26
N GLU A 198 -27.65 -37.17 -32.17
CA GLU A 198 -27.32 -38.60 -32.14
C GLU A 198 -28.56 -39.46 -32.43
N GLU A 199 -29.70 -39.13 -31.81
CA GLU A 199 -30.97 -39.86 -32.03
C GLU A 199 -31.48 -39.70 -33.47
N GLN A 200 -31.36 -38.51 -34.05
CA GLN A 200 -31.67 -38.26 -35.46
C GLN A 200 -30.73 -39.01 -36.40
N PHE A 201 -29.43 -39.06 -36.08
CA PHE A 201 -28.44 -39.78 -36.86
C PHE A 201 -28.73 -41.28 -36.88
N LYS A 202 -29.08 -41.86 -35.72
CA LYS A 202 -29.47 -43.26 -35.61
C LYS A 202 -30.75 -43.56 -36.40
N SER A 203 -31.74 -42.68 -36.35
CA SER A 203 -32.97 -42.81 -37.16
C SER A 203 -32.68 -42.74 -38.67
N PHE A 204 -31.73 -41.90 -39.08
CA PHE A 204 -31.26 -41.85 -40.46
C PHE A 204 -30.54 -43.14 -40.86
N GLU A 205 -29.65 -43.66 -40.02
CA GLU A 205 -28.94 -44.92 -40.23
C GLU A 205 -29.94 -46.08 -40.43
N ASP A 206 -30.93 -46.21 -39.55
CA ASP A 206 -31.97 -47.24 -39.65
C ASP A 206 -32.76 -47.12 -40.96
N ARG A 207 -33.16 -45.90 -41.34
CA ARG A 207 -33.87 -45.67 -42.61
C ARG A 207 -33.00 -45.98 -43.82
N LEU A 208 -31.72 -45.62 -43.77
CA LEU A 208 -30.78 -45.86 -44.85
C LEU A 208 -30.52 -47.37 -45.00
N TRP A 209 -30.42 -48.10 -43.89
CA TRP A 209 -30.29 -49.54 -43.92
C TRP A 209 -31.57 -50.21 -44.43
N ILE A 210 -32.76 -49.80 -43.98
CA ILE A 210 -34.02 -50.29 -44.56
C ILE A 210 -34.06 -50.06 -46.08
N LYS A 211 -33.65 -48.88 -46.56
CA LYS A 211 -33.63 -48.58 -48.00
C LYS A 211 -32.59 -49.36 -48.79
N LEU A 212 -31.42 -49.62 -48.22
CA LEU A 212 -30.39 -50.45 -48.84
C LEU A 212 -30.77 -51.94 -48.83
N GLN A 213 -31.45 -52.42 -47.78
CA GLN A 213 -31.99 -53.78 -47.70
C GLN A 213 -33.16 -53.97 -48.68
N ASP A 214 -34.09 -53.01 -48.76
CA ASP A 214 -35.15 -52.98 -49.78
C ASP A 214 -34.55 -53.04 -51.20
N PHE A 215 -33.46 -52.31 -51.43
CA PHE A 215 -32.75 -52.31 -52.70
C PHE A 215 -32.07 -53.66 -52.98
N ALA A 216 -31.45 -54.28 -51.97
CA ALA A 216 -30.83 -55.60 -52.08
C ALA A 216 -31.88 -56.71 -52.30
N ASP A 217 -33.03 -56.66 -51.64
CA ASP A 217 -34.15 -57.59 -51.83
C ASP A 217 -34.79 -57.41 -53.21
N MET A 218 -34.92 -56.18 -53.70
CA MET A 218 -35.39 -55.87 -55.05
C MET A 218 -34.44 -56.42 -56.13
N MET A 219 -33.12 -56.31 -55.90
CA MET A 219 -32.10 -56.90 -56.75
C MET A 219 -32.09 -58.44 -56.69
N SER A 220 -32.38 -59.03 -55.52
CA SER A 220 -32.33 -60.48 -55.31
C SER A 220 -33.59 -61.23 -55.77
N LYS A 221 -34.77 -60.57 -55.83
CA LYS A 221 -36.05 -61.22 -56.21
C LYS A 221 -36.46 -61.04 -57.68
N SER A 222 -35.72 -60.27 -58.48
CA SER A 222 -36.18 -59.80 -59.81
C SER A 222 -35.31 -60.20 -61.00
N ALA A 223 -34.70 -61.39 -60.96
CA ALA A 223 -34.22 -62.08 -62.14
C ALA A 223 -34.73 -63.53 -62.01
N THR A 224 -35.64 -64.10 -62.80
CA THR A 224 -35.69 -64.01 -64.26
C THR A 224 -37.06 -64.49 -64.84
N GLU A 225 -38.15 -64.71 -64.06
CA GLU A 225 -39.31 -65.42 -64.65
C GLU A 225 -40.74 -64.96 -64.26
N GLN A 226 -41.00 -64.38 -63.09
CA GLN A 226 -42.35 -63.88 -62.75
C GLN A 226 -42.65 -62.46 -63.25
N VAL A 227 -41.61 -61.72 -63.67
CA VAL A 227 -41.70 -60.31 -64.09
C VAL A 227 -42.41 -60.14 -65.43
N ILE A 228 -42.30 -61.09 -66.37
CA ILE A 228 -42.85 -60.93 -67.72
C ILE A 228 -44.39 -60.99 -67.75
N ASN A 229 -45.02 -61.80 -66.89
CA ASN A 229 -46.48 -61.94 -66.88
C ASN A 229 -47.18 -60.82 -66.08
N ALA A 230 -46.55 -60.28 -65.02
CA ALA A 230 -47.08 -59.14 -64.26
C ALA A 230 -46.94 -57.80 -65.01
N LEU A 231 -45.94 -57.65 -65.89
CA LEU A 231 -45.70 -56.44 -66.68
C LEU A 231 -46.86 -56.07 -67.61
N LYS A 232 -47.62 -57.04 -68.14
CA LYS A 232 -48.74 -56.76 -69.06
C LYS A 232 -49.94 -56.14 -68.37
N GLU A 233 -50.21 -56.52 -67.13
CA GLU A 233 -51.34 -56.01 -66.35
C GLU A 233 -51.02 -54.61 -65.79
N VAL A 234 -49.78 -54.41 -65.35
CA VAL A 234 -49.29 -53.12 -64.81
C VAL A 234 -49.18 -52.04 -65.88
N ILE A 235 -48.91 -52.35 -67.16
CA ILE A 235 -48.87 -51.33 -68.23
C ILE A 235 -50.25 -50.67 -68.46
N SER A 236 -51.35 -51.39 -68.17
CA SER A 236 -52.70 -50.81 -68.22
C SER A 236 -52.95 -49.86 -67.04
N ASP A 237 -52.52 -50.21 -65.83
CA ASP A 237 -52.63 -49.36 -64.64
C ASP A 237 -51.65 -48.18 -64.67
N PHE A 238 -50.48 -48.36 -65.27
CA PHE A 238 -49.45 -47.35 -65.46
C PHE A 238 -49.96 -46.18 -66.31
N ASN A 239 -50.80 -46.43 -67.33
CA ASN A 239 -51.30 -45.37 -68.21
C ASN A 239 -52.36 -44.47 -67.55
N ASN A 240 -53.12 -45.00 -66.58
CA ASN A 240 -54.07 -44.20 -65.79
C ASN A 240 -53.35 -43.38 -64.69
N ASN A 241 -52.29 -43.91 -64.09
CA ASN A 241 -51.58 -43.27 -62.98
C ASN A 241 -50.52 -42.23 -63.41
N LEU A 242 -50.09 -42.23 -64.68
CA LEU A 242 -49.06 -41.32 -65.21
C LEU A 242 -49.52 -39.87 -65.32
N THR A 243 -50.83 -39.63 -65.54
CA THR A 243 -51.38 -38.29 -65.77
C THR A 243 -51.62 -37.52 -64.46
N GLU A 244 -51.89 -38.21 -63.35
CA GLU A 244 -52.35 -37.59 -62.09
C GLU A 244 -51.22 -37.46 -61.04
N GLN A 245 -50.39 -38.49 -60.83
CA GLN A 245 -49.40 -38.48 -59.73
C GLN A 245 -48.02 -37.92 -60.08
N PHE A 246 -47.64 -37.88 -61.37
CA PHE A 246 -46.35 -37.29 -61.77
C PHE A 246 -46.43 -35.76 -61.92
N GLY A 247 -47.60 -35.20 -62.27
CA GLY A 247 -47.79 -33.75 -62.37
C GLY A 247 -47.58 -33.01 -61.04
N ASP A 248 -48.18 -33.52 -59.96
CA ASP A 248 -48.07 -32.92 -58.63
C ASP A 248 -46.68 -33.10 -58.00
N ASN A 249 -46.02 -34.24 -58.27
CA ASN A 249 -44.66 -34.48 -57.79
C ASN A 249 -43.62 -33.58 -58.49
N PHE A 250 -43.75 -33.33 -59.80
CA PHE A 250 -42.89 -32.35 -60.48
C PHE A 250 -43.16 -30.92 -60.01
N LYS A 251 -44.40 -30.60 -59.62
CA LYS A 251 -44.75 -29.30 -59.02
C LYS A 251 -44.06 -29.08 -57.67
N LYS A 252 -44.14 -30.08 -56.78
CA LYS A 252 -43.46 -30.05 -55.47
C LYS A 252 -41.94 -30.09 -55.59
N LEU A 253 -41.40 -30.84 -56.55
CA LEU A 253 -39.97 -30.85 -56.83
C LEU A 253 -39.51 -29.48 -57.33
N ASN A 254 -40.27 -28.85 -58.23
CA ASN A 254 -39.97 -27.51 -58.70
C ASN A 254 -40.04 -26.47 -57.58
N GLU A 255 -41.01 -26.57 -56.66
CA GLU A 255 -41.07 -25.73 -55.45
C GLU A 255 -39.84 -25.92 -54.54
N ALA A 256 -39.43 -27.17 -54.29
CA ALA A 256 -38.26 -27.46 -53.48
C ALA A 256 -36.97 -26.95 -54.12
N VAL A 257 -36.83 -27.07 -55.45
CA VAL A 257 -35.71 -26.52 -56.20
C VAL A 257 -35.72 -24.98 -56.13
N LEU A 258 -36.89 -24.35 -56.19
CA LEU A 258 -37.03 -22.90 -56.05
C LEU A 258 -36.65 -22.40 -54.65
N GLU A 259 -37.04 -23.12 -53.60
CA GLU A 259 -36.61 -22.82 -52.23
C GLU A 259 -35.10 -23.03 -52.05
N LEU A 260 -34.50 -24.02 -52.72
CA LEU A 260 -33.05 -24.20 -52.75
C LEU A 260 -32.34 -23.03 -53.44
N VAL A 261 -32.88 -22.53 -54.56
CA VAL A 261 -32.34 -21.35 -55.26
C VAL A 261 -32.45 -20.11 -54.38
N LYS A 262 -33.60 -19.88 -53.73
CA LYS A 262 -33.76 -18.78 -52.75
C LYS A 262 -32.78 -18.89 -51.60
N TRP A 263 -32.58 -20.09 -51.05
CA TRP A 263 -31.59 -20.33 -50.02
C TRP A 263 -30.17 -20.01 -50.51
N GLN A 264 -29.85 -20.39 -51.75
CA GLN A 264 -28.56 -20.12 -52.38
C GLN A 264 -28.32 -18.62 -52.58
N GLU A 265 -29.37 -17.87 -52.95
CA GLU A 265 -29.34 -16.41 -53.08
C GLU A 265 -29.17 -15.71 -51.72
N ASN A 266 -29.89 -16.17 -50.69
CA ASN A 266 -29.72 -15.66 -49.33
C ASN A 266 -28.31 -15.97 -48.79
N TYR A 267 -27.79 -17.16 -49.05
CA TYR A 267 -26.44 -17.55 -48.64
C TYR A 267 -25.36 -16.71 -49.34
N LYS A 268 -25.54 -16.40 -50.63
CA LYS A 268 -24.68 -15.46 -51.35
C LYS A 268 -24.67 -14.08 -50.70
N LEU A 269 -25.84 -13.54 -50.34
CA LEU A 269 -25.95 -12.25 -49.67
C LEU A 269 -25.27 -12.26 -48.29
N GLN A 270 -25.40 -13.36 -47.56
CA GLN A 270 -24.74 -13.55 -46.27
C GLN A 270 -23.21 -13.56 -46.41
N LEU A 271 -22.69 -14.23 -47.44
CA LEU A 271 -21.26 -14.23 -47.75
C LEU A 271 -20.74 -12.85 -48.16
N GLU A 272 -21.50 -12.09 -48.98
CA GLU A 272 -21.15 -10.69 -49.29
C GLU A 272 -21.07 -9.84 -48.02
N THR A 273 -22.06 -9.95 -47.14
CA THR A 273 -22.08 -9.23 -45.85
C THR A 273 -20.90 -9.62 -44.97
N MET A 274 -20.55 -10.91 -44.94
CA MET A 274 -19.42 -11.42 -44.16
C MET A 274 -18.08 -10.91 -44.71
N ILE A 275 -17.93 -10.83 -46.04
CA ILE A 275 -16.75 -10.29 -46.71
C ILE A 275 -16.58 -8.80 -46.37
N ASP A 276 -17.67 -8.02 -46.37
CA ASP A 276 -17.63 -6.61 -46.01
C ASP A 276 -17.24 -6.39 -44.54
N GLN A 277 -17.81 -7.19 -43.62
CA GLN A 277 -17.42 -7.19 -42.21
C GLN A 277 -15.95 -7.56 -42.02
N TYR A 278 -15.45 -8.55 -42.78
CA TYR A 278 -14.04 -8.94 -42.74
C TYR A 278 -13.11 -7.83 -43.20
N LYS A 279 -13.49 -7.10 -44.26
CA LYS A 279 -12.74 -5.92 -44.71
C LYS A 279 -12.68 -4.84 -43.64
N LEU A 280 -13.82 -4.54 -43.01
CA LEU A 280 -13.89 -3.54 -41.95
C LEU A 280 -13.02 -3.93 -40.74
N GLY A 281 -13.00 -5.22 -40.39
CA GLY A 281 -12.13 -5.77 -39.36
C GLY A 281 -10.64 -5.64 -39.69
N LEU A 282 -10.25 -5.96 -40.93
CA LEU A 282 -8.87 -5.81 -41.41
C LEU A 282 -8.42 -4.34 -41.41
N GLU A 283 -9.29 -3.42 -41.81
CA GLU A 283 -9.02 -1.98 -41.79
C GLU A 283 -8.85 -1.45 -40.36
N SER A 284 -9.68 -1.93 -39.42
CA SER A 284 -9.55 -1.60 -38.00
C SER A 284 -8.24 -2.11 -37.39
N ILE A 285 -7.79 -3.30 -37.78
CA ILE A 285 -6.49 -3.86 -37.36
C ILE A 285 -5.34 -3.02 -37.92
N SER A 286 -5.41 -2.61 -39.19
CA SER A 286 -4.39 -1.74 -39.79
C SER A 286 -4.35 -0.34 -39.13
N CYS A 287 -5.50 0.21 -38.77
CA CYS A 287 -5.58 1.47 -38.02
C CYS A 287 -5.01 1.34 -36.59
N THR A 288 -5.23 0.18 -35.96
CA THR A 288 -4.65 -0.16 -34.65
C THR A 288 -3.13 -0.28 -34.75
N GLU A 289 -2.61 -0.94 -35.79
CA GLU A 289 -1.17 -1.05 -36.07
C GLU A 289 -0.54 0.35 -36.21
N GLN A 290 -1.13 1.23 -37.01
CA GLN A 290 -0.66 2.61 -37.14
C GLN A 290 -0.68 3.37 -35.82
N SER A 291 -1.75 3.22 -35.03
CA SER A 291 -1.87 3.89 -33.73
C SER A 291 -0.81 3.39 -32.75
N VAL A 292 -0.55 2.08 -32.70
CA VAL A 292 0.51 1.49 -31.87
C VAL A 292 1.88 1.98 -32.31
N LYS A 293 2.12 2.10 -33.62
CA LYS A 293 3.38 2.65 -34.14
C LYS A 293 3.57 4.11 -33.74
N ALA A 294 2.53 4.94 -33.86
CA ALA A 294 2.56 6.34 -33.43
C ALA A 294 2.81 6.47 -31.92
N ILE A 295 2.15 5.65 -31.09
CA ILE A 295 2.39 5.62 -29.64
C ILE A 295 3.85 5.24 -29.35
N SER A 296 4.40 4.26 -30.06
CA SER A 296 5.80 3.85 -29.90
C SER A 296 6.76 4.97 -30.27
N GLU A 297 6.55 5.67 -31.38
CA GLU A 297 7.38 6.79 -31.81
C GLU A 297 7.32 7.96 -30.81
N GLU A 298 6.11 8.35 -30.38
CA GLU A 298 5.93 9.45 -29.43
C GLU A 298 6.49 9.12 -28.03
N SER A 299 6.39 7.85 -27.62
CA SER A 299 6.92 7.39 -26.32
C SER A 299 8.45 7.42 -26.26
N GLN A 300 9.16 7.36 -27.41
CA GLN A 300 10.62 7.51 -27.45
C GLN A 300 11.08 8.95 -27.12
N VAL A 301 10.20 9.94 -27.23
CA VAL A 301 10.52 11.32 -26.87
C VAL A 301 10.64 11.48 -25.34
N ILE A 302 9.90 10.69 -24.56
CA ILE A 302 9.90 10.78 -23.09
C ILE A 302 11.30 10.56 -22.48
N PRO A 303 12.03 9.47 -22.80
CA PRO A 303 13.41 9.30 -22.33
C PRO A 303 14.34 10.45 -22.73
N LYS A 304 14.17 11.00 -23.95
CA LYS A 304 14.98 12.12 -24.44
C LYS A 304 14.73 13.38 -23.60
N SER A 305 13.46 13.72 -23.37
CA SER A 305 13.07 14.84 -22.51
C SER A 305 13.54 14.64 -21.05
N MET A 306 13.58 13.40 -20.55
CA MET A 306 14.12 13.10 -19.22
C MET A 306 15.64 13.29 -19.15
N ASN A 307 16.37 13.01 -20.23
CA ASN A 307 17.80 13.34 -20.31
C ASN A 307 18.03 14.85 -20.35
N GLU A 308 17.24 15.62 -21.11
CA GLU A 308 17.33 17.08 -21.11
C GLU A 308 16.99 17.67 -19.72
N LEU A 309 16.02 17.08 -19.01
CA LEU A 309 15.68 17.48 -17.64
C LEU A 309 16.84 17.23 -16.66
N LYS A 310 17.62 16.17 -16.86
CA LYS A 310 18.83 15.89 -16.07
C LYS A 310 19.87 17.00 -16.25
N ASP A 311 20.05 17.51 -17.46
CA ASP A 311 20.96 18.63 -17.71
C ASP A 311 20.47 19.90 -17.01
N VAL A 312 19.17 20.20 -17.08
CA VAL A 312 18.55 21.32 -16.35
C VAL A 312 18.75 21.18 -14.84
N MET A 313 18.54 19.99 -14.28
CA MET A 313 18.78 19.74 -12.86
C MET A 313 20.24 19.93 -12.49
N THR A 314 21.18 19.52 -13.34
CA THR A 314 22.62 19.70 -13.10
C THR A 314 23.00 21.17 -13.10
N VAL A 315 22.49 21.95 -14.06
CA VAL A 315 22.71 23.41 -14.12
C VAL A 315 22.09 24.09 -12.89
N ASN A 316 20.89 23.70 -12.48
CA ASN A 316 20.24 24.27 -11.29
C ASN A 316 21.04 23.95 -10.01
N GLN A 317 21.56 22.73 -9.89
CA GLN A 317 22.43 22.36 -8.76
C GLN A 317 23.71 23.20 -8.73
N HIS A 318 24.31 23.48 -9.90
CA HIS A 318 25.44 24.39 -10.01
C HIS A 318 25.05 25.83 -9.62
N GLN A 319 23.89 26.32 -10.07
CA GLN A 319 23.39 27.65 -9.69
C GLN A 319 23.16 27.77 -8.18
N LEU A 320 22.62 26.73 -7.54
CA LEU A 320 22.46 26.67 -6.08
C LEU A 320 23.81 26.75 -5.36
N SER A 321 24.82 26.01 -5.83
CA SER A 321 26.17 26.07 -5.26
C SER A 321 26.81 27.45 -5.43
N GLU A 322 26.60 28.10 -6.58
CA GLU A 322 27.12 29.45 -6.82
C GLU A 322 26.38 30.49 -5.97
N LEU A 323 25.08 30.32 -5.74
CA LEU A 323 24.30 31.16 -4.83
C LEU A 323 24.82 31.04 -3.39
N GLU A 324 25.13 29.83 -2.93
CA GLU A 324 25.75 29.59 -1.63
C GLU A 324 27.10 30.29 -1.52
N ARG A 325 27.93 30.22 -2.58
CA ARG A 325 29.21 30.95 -2.66
C ARG A 325 29.01 32.47 -2.62
N HIS A 326 28.00 32.99 -3.31
CA HIS A 326 27.65 34.42 -3.24
C HIS A 326 27.19 34.84 -1.84
N LEU A 327 26.39 34.01 -1.16
CA LEU A 327 25.95 34.28 0.21
C LEU A 327 27.14 34.31 1.19
N ASP A 328 28.12 33.42 1.02
CA ASP A 328 29.36 33.45 1.78
C ASP A 328 30.21 34.70 1.48
N ALA A 329 30.32 35.10 0.21
CA ALA A 329 30.98 36.35 -0.16
C ALA A 329 30.28 37.56 0.48
N PHE A 330 28.95 37.57 0.53
CA PHE A 330 28.17 38.60 1.23
C PHE A 330 28.43 38.61 2.74
N LYS A 331 28.58 37.45 3.35
CA LYS A 331 28.98 37.33 4.76
C LYS A 331 30.36 37.94 4.99
N GLU A 332 31.32 37.67 4.11
CA GLU A 332 32.67 38.24 4.19
C GLU A 332 32.67 39.77 3.97
N ILE A 333 31.89 40.27 3.00
CA ILE A 333 31.71 41.71 2.78
C ILE A 333 31.12 42.38 4.01
N ARG A 334 30.10 41.78 4.64
CA ARG A 334 29.52 42.28 5.89
C ARG A 334 30.58 42.35 6.98
N ASP A 335 31.36 41.29 7.17
CA ASP A 335 32.37 41.22 8.22
C ASP A 335 33.46 42.29 8.01
N ARG A 336 33.97 42.44 6.77
CA ARG A 336 34.92 43.51 6.43
C ARG A 336 34.33 44.91 6.55
N ALA A 337 33.05 45.11 6.22
CA ALA A 337 32.38 46.39 6.38
C ALA A 337 32.22 46.77 7.86
N VAL A 338 31.95 45.79 8.73
CA VAL A 338 31.90 45.98 10.19
C VAL A 338 33.29 46.34 10.74
N GLU A 339 34.35 45.70 10.24
CA GLU A 339 35.74 46.01 10.62
C GLU A 339 36.24 47.37 10.08
N ALA A 340 35.72 47.84 8.95
CA ALA A 340 36.09 49.13 8.36
C ALA A 340 35.37 50.33 8.99
N LEU A 341 34.26 50.12 9.72
CA LEU A 341 33.52 51.20 10.36
C LEU A 341 34.36 51.98 11.41
N PRO A 342 35.13 51.32 12.29
CA PRO A 342 36.03 51.98 13.23
C PRO A 342 37.12 52.82 12.54
N SER A 343 37.73 52.32 11.46
CA SER A 343 38.78 53.04 10.75
C SER A 343 38.24 54.24 9.97
N ILE A 344 37.03 54.14 9.41
CA ILE A 344 36.32 55.30 8.83
C ILE A 344 36.05 56.36 9.91
N LYS A 345 35.61 55.95 11.10
CA LYS A 345 35.40 56.87 12.23
C LYS A 345 36.71 57.57 12.62
N GLU A 346 37.81 56.84 12.75
CA GLU A 346 39.12 57.39 13.06
C GLU A 346 39.61 58.37 11.99
N GLN A 347 39.41 58.05 10.71
CA GLN A 347 39.78 58.93 9.60
C GLN A 347 38.91 60.21 9.56
N ILE A 348 37.61 60.10 9.91
CA ILE A 348 36.72 61.26 10.05
C ILE A 348 37.19 62.14 11.20
N ASP A 349 37.51 61.58 12.36
CA ASP A 349 38.01 62.33 13.53
C ASP A 349 39.34 63.03 13.20
N ALA A 350 40.27 62.35 12.51
CA ALA A 350 41.52 62.92 12.04
C ALA A 350 41.31 64.02 10.99
N SER A 351 40.33 63.86 10.09
CA SER A 351 39.97 64.87 9.10
C SER A 351 39.38 66.12 9.74
N VAL A 352 38.52 65.97 10.75
CA VAL A 352 37.97 67.09 11.56
C VAL A 352 39.09 67.85 12.27
N ALA A 353 40.02 67.14 12.91
CA ALA A 353 41.19 67.75 13.54
C ALA A 353 42.12 68.45 12.52
N GLY A 354 42.30 67.86 11.34
CA GLY A 354 43.04 68.47 10.24
C GLY A 354 42.37 69.74 9.71
N MET A 355 41.04 69.75 9.63
CA MET A 355 40.25 70.92 9.22
C MET A 355 40.35 72.07 10.23
N GLU A 356 40.37 71.75 11.53
CA GLU A 356 40.59 72.74 12.60
C GLU A 356 42.00 73.37 12.51
N ASN A 357 43.02 72.55 12.29
CA ASN A 357 44.39 73.02 12.05
C ASN A 357 44.49 73.88 10.78
N ALA A 358 43.85 73.45 9.69
CA ALA A 358 43.82 74.20 8.43
C ALA A 358 43.11 75.55 8.58
N ALA A 359 42.02 75.62 9.36
CA ALA A 359 41.33 76.87 9.65
C ALA A 359 42.22 77.85 10.44
N GLN A 360 43.01 77.37 11.41
CA GLN A 360 43.98 78.19 12.13
C GLN A 360 45.12 78.67 11.21
N LEU A 361 45.67 77.79 10.37
CA LEU A 361 46.70 78.12 9.38
C LEU A 361 46.19 79.12 8.34
N MET A 362 44.95 78.98 7.89
CA MET A 362 44.32 79.90 6.94
C MET A 362 44.09 81.28 7.56
N THR A 363 43.70 81.35 8.84
CA THR A 363 43.56 82.62 9.56
C THR A 363 44.91 83.35 9.65
N LYS A 364 45.97 82.61 9.99
CA LYS A 364 47.34 83.14 10.04
C LYS A 364 47.87 83.55 8.66
N GLY A 365 47.63 82.74 7.63
CA GLY A 365 48.02 83.03 6.25
C GLY A 365 47.26 84.21 5.64
N MET A 366 46.00 84.43 6.03
CA MET A 366 45.23 85.61 5.63
C MET A 366 45.84 86.90 6.21
N GLU A 367 46.33 86.84 7.45
CA GLU A 367 47.03 87.95 8.13
C GLU A 367 48.34 88.32 7.40
N GLU A 368 49.11 87.31 7.00
CA GLU A 368 50.33 87.48 6.19
C GLU A 368 50.03 87.99 4.77
N SER A 369 48.94 87.52 4.15
CA SER A 369 48.53 87.91 2.79
C SER A 369 48.04 89.36 2.72
N VAL A 370 47.33 89.85 3.75
CA VAL A 370 46.95 91.28 3.88
C VAL A 370 48.18 92.17 3.98
N SER A 371 49.23 91.71 4.67
CA SER A 371 50.52 92.42 4.76
C SER A 371 51.26 92.46 3.41
N SER A 372 51.25 91.34 2.69
CA SER A 372 51.89 91.21 1.37
C SER A 372 51.14 91.97 0.26
N PHE A 373 49.81 92.05 0.33
CA PHE A 373 48.96 92.80 -0.60
C PHE A 373 49.27 94.30 -0.59
N ASN A 374 49.47 94.90 0.59
CA ASN A 374 49.87 96.31 0.71
C ASN A 374 51.23 96.60 0.06
N THR A 375 52.13 95.62 0.01
CA THR A 375 53.47 95.77 -0.56
C THR A 375 53.45 95.59 -2.09
N ASN A 376 52.65 94.64 -2.59
CA ASN A 376 52.53 94.37 -4.03
C ASN A 376 51.71 95.42 -4.79
N LEU A 377 50.74 96.10 -4.15
CA LEU A 377 49.94 97.14 -4.80
C LEU A 377 50.80 98.32 -5.29
N GLY A 378 51.92 98.61 -4.61
CA GLY A 378 52.89 99.63 -5.03
C GLY A 378 53.69 99.26 -6.28
N GLY A 379 53.97 97.96 -6.51
CA GLY A 379 54.75 97.49 -7.67
C GLY A 379 53.91 97.21 -8.92
N SER A 380 52.60 96.99 -8.77
CA SER A 380 51.70 96.70 -9.90
C SER A 380 51.32 97.94 -10.72
N LEU A 381 51.37 99.15 -10.14
CA LEU A 381 51.08 100.40 -10.88
C LEU A 381 52.13 100.70 -11.95
N GLU A 382 53.36 100.23 -11.78
CA GLU A 382 54.51 100.49 -12.66
C GLU A 382 54.52 99.54 -13.87
N ARG A 383 54.12 98.27 -13.67
CA ARG A 383 54.09 97.23 -14.74
C ARG A 383 52.94 97.39 -15.73
N LEU A 384 51.87 98.08 -15.35
CA LEU A 384 50.68 98.28 -16.18
C LEU A 384 50.96 99.23 -17.37
N VAL A 385 51.88 100.18 -17.19
CA VAL A 385 52.28 101.12 -18.25
C VAL A 385 53.12 100.42 -19.33
N ASP A 386 53.94 99.44 -18.95
CA ASP A 386 54.81 98.70 -19.88
C ASP A 386 54.05 97.64 -20.70
N GLY A 387 53.06 96.97 -20.10
CA GLY A 387 52.30 95.90 -20.77
C GLY A 387 51.43 96.37 -21.95
N VAL A 388 50.89 97.60 -21.88
CA VAL A 388 50.05 98.16 -22.95
C VAL A 388 50.86 98.42 -24.23
N LYS A 389 52.15 98.72 -24.10
CA LYS A 389 53.04 99.01 -25.23
C LYS A 389 53.40 97.75 -26.02
N GLN A 390 53.62 96.64 -25.31
CA GLN A 390 54.04 95.35 -25.89
C GLN A 390 52.90 94.60 -26.62
N SER A 391 51.65 94.79 -26.18
CA SER A 391 50.48 94.14 -26.80
C SER A 391 50.17 94.67 -28.21
N SER A 392 50.51 95.94 -28.48
CA SER A 392 50.21 96.58 -29.78
C SER A 392 51.13 96.10 -30.91
N GLU A 393 52.33 95.63 -30.61
CA GLU A 393 53.27 95.09 -31.61
C GLU A 393 52.98 93.62 -31.94
N SER A 394 52.58 92.83 -30.94
CA SER A 394 52.30 91.39 -31.11
C SER A 394 51.05 91.14 -31.96
N MET A 395 50.06 92.04 -31.91
CA MET A 395 48.81 91.89 -32.66
C MET A 395 48.99 92.11 -34.17
N LYS A 396 50.02 92.85 -34.60
CA LYS A 396 50.35 93.07 -36.01
C LYS A 396 50.90 91.79 -36.66
N THR A 397 51.71 91.04 -35.93
CA THR A 397 52.38 89.81 -36.42
C THR A 397 51.44 88.60 -36.44
N GLY A 398 50.54 88.45 -35.45
CA GLY A 398 49.64 87.30 -35.36
C GLY A 398 48.60 87.20 -36.49
N VAL A 399 48.23 88.33 -37.09
CA VAL A 399 47.27 88.35 -38.21
C VAL A 399 47.90 87.85 -39.52
N GLU A 400 49.21 88.03 -39.72
CA GLU A 400 49.93 87.56 -40.91
C GLU A 400 50.24 86.05 -40.85
N GLU A 401 50.56 85.50 -39.67
CA GLU A 401 50.79 84.06 -39.48
C GLU A 401 49.52 83.22 -39.58
N SER A 402 48.39 83.74 -39.09
CA SER A 402 47.12 83.01 -39.07
C SER A 402 46.54 82.75 -40.47
N LEU A 403 46.85 83.60 -41.45
CA LEU A 403 46.42 83.41 -42.85
C LEU A 403 47.26 82.31 -43.56
N GLY A 404 48.52 82.13 -43.14
CA GLY A 404 49.41 81.09 -43.64
C GLY A 404 49.09 79.70 -43.08
N SER A 405 48.82 79.59 -41.78
CA SER A 405 48.48 78.33 -41.12
C SER A 405 47.16 77.74 -41.63
N MET A 406 46.15 78.59 -41.88
CA MET A 406 44.85 78.17 -42.37
C MET A 406 44.93 77.53 -43.78
N LYS A 407 45.82 78.01 -44.66
CA LYS A 407 46.07 77.38 -45.97
C LYS A 407 46.64 75.97 -45.81
N THR A 408 47.59 75.79 -44.90
CA THR A 408 48.24 74.49 -44.63
C THR A 408 47.26 73.50 -44.01
N THR A 409 46.46 73.92 -43.02
CA THR A 409 45.51 73.05 -42.33
C THR A 409 44.40 72.54 -43.27
N VAL A 410 43.90 73.39 -44.17
CA VAL A 410 42.89 72.97 -45.15
C VAL A 410 43.44 71.92 -46.12
N THR A 411 44.70 72.05 -46.58
CA THR A 411 45.35 71.03 -47.42
C THR A 411 45.60 69.73 -46.66
N GLU A 412 46.12 69.79 -45.43
CA GLU A 412 46.32 68.60 -44.59
C GLU A 412 45.01 67.86 -44.27
N THR A 413 43.91 68.59 -44.11
CA THR A 413 42.61 67.97 -43.83
C THR A 413 42.07 67.25 -45.07
N ALA A 414 42.25 67.82 -46.26
CA ALA A 414 41.89 67.17 -47.52
C ALA A 414 42.68 65.87 -47.75
N ASP A 415 43.99 65.88 -47.45
CA ASP A 415 44.84 64.69 -47.55
C ASP A 415 44.44 63.61 -46.55
N LYS A 416 44.17 63.97 -45.28
CA LYS A 416 43.70 63.02 -44.25
C LYS A 416 42.35 62.40 -44.58
N VAL A 417 41.43 63.15 -45.18
CA VAL A 417 40.13 62.62 -45.62
C VAL A 417 40.31 61.65 -46.80
N ALA A 418 41.18 61.98 -47.76
CA ALA A 418 41.49 61.09 -48.88
C ALA A 418 42.16 59.78 -48.40
N GLU A 419 43.07 59.87 -47.43
CA GLU A 419 43.71 58.72 -46.78
C GLU A 419 42.69 57.87 -46.01
N ALA A 420 41.81 58.49 -45.22
CA ALA A 420 40.78 57.77 -44.47
C ALA A 420 39.79 57.04 -45.39
N ILE A 421 39.39 57.64 -46.51
CA ILE A 421 38.52 57.00 -47.51
C ILE A 421 39.23 55.81 -48.17
N THR A 422 40.52 55.96 -48.50
CA THR A 422 41.31 54.89 -49.12
C THR A 422 41.49 53.71 -48.16
N THR A 423 41.80 53.99 -46.89
CA THR A 423 41.92 52.97 -45.84
C THR A 423 40.58 52.27 -45.60
N SER A 424 39.48 53.01 -45.50
CA SER A 424 38.14 52.43 -45.32
C SER A 424 37.73 51.54 -46.50
N THR A 425 38.08 51.93 -47.73
CA THR A 425 37.79 51.13 -48.93
C THR A 425 38.58 49.83 -48.92
N ARG A 426 39.85 49.88 -48.50
CA ARG A 426 40.71 48.70 -48.37
C ARG A 426 40.25 47.76 -47.25
N GLU A 427 39.86 48.31 -46.10
CA GLU A 427 39.28 47.52 -45.02
C GLU A 427 37.96 46.86 -45.44
N PHE A 428 37.11 47.57 -46.18
CA PHE A 428 35.87 47.01 -46.72
C PHE A 428 36.14 45.87 -47.71
N GLU A 429 37.13 46.01 -48.58
CA GLU A 429 37.57 44.96 -49.51
C GLU A 429 38.09 43.71 -48.76
N ASP A 430 38.96 43.91 -47.76
CA ASP A 430 39.50 42.83 -46.92
C ASP A 430 38.40 42.10 -46.13
N LYS A 431 37.46 42.85 -45.55
CA LYS A 431 36.30 42.28 -44.84
C LYS A 431 35.38 41.52 -45.79
N THR A 432 35.17 42.01 -47.00
CA THR A 432 34.36 41.33 -48.03
C THR A 432 35.00 40.01 -48.45
N HIS A 433 36.32 39.98 -48.64
CA HIS A 433 37.05 38.72 -48.89
C HIS A 433 36.98 37.75 -47.72
N ALA A 434 37.11 38.24 -46.48
CA ALA A 434 36.98 37.40 -45.27
C ALA A 434 35.58 36.79 -45.12
N VAL A 435 34.53 37.56 -45.43
CA VAL A 435 33.15 37.06 -45.46
C VAL A 435 32.98 35.98 -46.54
N ASN A 436 33.52 36.20 -47.74
CA ASN A 436 33.43 35.22 -48.83
C ASN A 436 34.16 33.91 -48.48
N ALA A 437 35.36 33.99 -47.92
CA ALA A 437 36.11 32.82 -47.44
C ALA A 437 35.36 32.07 -46.32
N SER A 438 34.70 32.81 -45.43
CA SER A 438 33.90 32.22 -44.34
C SER A 438 32.64 31.53 -44.88
N LEU A 439 31.97 32.12 -45.87
CA LEU A 439 30.83 31.51 -46.57
C LEU A 439 31.25 30.24 -47.30
N GLN A 440 32.42 30.25 -47.95
CA GLN A 440 32.95 29.08 -48.63
C GLN A 440 33.30 27.96 -47.64
N THR A 441 33.95 28.30 -46.51
CA THR A 441 34.21 27.34 -45.42
C THR A 441 32.91 26.76 -44.85
N THR A 442 31.89 27.59 -44.69
CA THR A 442 30.56 27.14 -44.22
C THR A 442 29.90 26.23 -45.25
N SER A 443 30.01 26.56 -46.55
CA SER A 443 29.50 25.73 -47.64
C SER A 443 30.17 24.36 -47.67
N ASP A 444 31.49 24.31 -47.51
CA ASP A 444 32.24 23.05 -47.46
C ASP A 444 31.89 22.22 -46.22
N ALA A 445 31.70 22.88 -45.06
CA ALA A 445 31.24 22.23 -43.83
C ALA A 445 29.84 21.66 -43.98
N VAL A 446 28.90 22.41 -44.59
CA VAL A 446 27.53 21.93 -44.88
C VAL A 446 27.56 20.77 -45.86
N SER A 447 28.36 20.83 -46.92
CA SER A 447 28.50 19.74 -47.89
C SER A 447 29.08 18.48 -47.23
N THR A 448 30.11 18.61 -46.40
CA THR A 448 30.72 17.50 -45.66
C THR A 448 29.73 16.88 -44.68
N THR A 449 29.02 17.71 -43.92
CA THR A 449 27.99 17.25 -42.96
C THR A 449 26.85 16.53 -43.68
N SER A 450 26.46 17.00 -44.87
CA SER A 450 25.44 16.35 -45.69
C SER A 450 25.87 14.94 -46.14
N GLU A 451 27.13 14.76 -46.57
CA GLU A 451 27.61 13.43 -46.99
C GLU A 451 27.77 12.49 -45.77
N GLN A 452 28.23 13.01 -44.64
CA GLN A 452 28.28 12.25 -43.38
C GLN A 452 26.88 11.82 -42.92
N THR A 453 25.88 12.71 -43.00
CA THR A 453 24.49 12.39 -42.65
C THR A 453 23.93 11.28 -43.52
N LYS A 454 24.23 11.32 -44.82
CA LYS A 454 23.84 10.28 -45.77
C LYS A 454 24.51 8.94 -45.47
N GLN A 455 25.79 8.95 -45.11
CA GLN A 455 26.49 7.73 -44.70
C GLN A 455 25.90 7.16 -43.41
N MET A 456 25.65 8.01 -42.40
CA MET A 456 25.03 7.60 -41.13
C MET A 456 23.63 7.00 -41.35
N PHE A 457 22.85 7.54 -42.29
CA PHE A 457 21.56 6.97 -42.68
C PHE A 457 21.69 5.59 -43.32
N ASN A 458 22.69 5.37 -44.17
CA ASN A 458 22.95 4.07 -44.78
C ASN A 458 23.39 3.03 -43.74
N ASP A 459 24.31 3.41 -42.84
CA ASP A 459 24.79 2.53 -41.77
C ASP A 459 23.62 2.14 -40.85
N MET A 460 22.77 3.11 -40.48
CA MET A 460 21.57 2.85 -39.66
C MET A 460 20.56 1.94 -40.37
N LEU A 461 20.41 2.04 -41.69
CA LEU A 461 19.56 1.13 -42.46
C LEU A 461 20.14 -0.29 -42.52
N GLU A 462 21.45 -0.43 -42.54
CA GLU A 462 22.13 -1.73 -42.50
C GLU A 462 21.99 -2.39 -41.12
N ASP A 463 22.15 -1.61 -40.05
CA ASP A 463 21.95 -2.05 -38.66
C ASP A 463 20.50 -2.48 -38.40
N ILE A 464 19.50 -1.69 -38.83
CA ILE A 464 18.08 -2.05 -38.69
C ILE A 464 17.78 -3.37 -39.41
N ASN A 465 18.35 -3.58 -40.60
CA ASN A 465 18.17 -4.84 -41.33
C ASN A 465 18.82 -6.02 -40.62
N SER A 466 19.98 -5.81 -39.98
CA SER A 466 20.65 -6.82 -39.15
C SER A 466 19.81 -7.16 -37.91
N ASP A 467 19.32 -6.15 -37.20
CA ASP A 467 18.51 -6.32 -35.99
C ASP A 467 17.18 -7.00 -36.29
N LEU A 468 16.51 -6.65 -37.40
CA LEU A 468 15.30 -7.34 -37.83
C LEU A 468 15.56 -8.82 -38.15
N ARG A 469 16.72 -9.15 -38.75
CA ARG A 469 17.09 -10.56 -38.99
C ARG A 469 17.32 -11.32 -37.68
N ASN A 470 18.02 -10.70 -36.74
CA ASN A 470 18.28 -11.30 -35.43
C ASN A 470 16.97 -11.49 -34.64
N LEU A 471 16.09 -10.49 -34.63
CA LEU A 471 14.79 -10.57 -33.96
C LEU A 471 13.90 -11.67 -34.55
N VAL A 472 13.92 -11.86 -35.88
CA VAL A 472 13.21 -12.99 -36.51
C VAL A 472 13.81 -14.34 -36.11
N ALA A 473 15.15 -14.42 -35.97
CA ALA A 473 15.81 -15.63 -35.50
C ALA A 473 15.44 -15.94 -34.04
N ASP A 474 15.46 -14.93 -33.16
CA ASP A 474 15.11 -15.05 -31.75
C ASP A 474 13.64 -15.41 -31.55
N LEU A 475 12.73 -14.80 -32.31
CA LEU A 475 11.30 -15.16 -32.29
C LEU A 475 11.09 -16.61 -32.73
N LYS A 476 11.79 -17.06 -33.76
CA LYS A 476 11.72 -18.45 -34.23
C LYS A 476 12.23 -19.43 -33.17
N GLN A 477 13.33 -19.08 -32.51
CA GLN A 477 13.90 -19.90 -31.43
C GLN A 477 12.96 -19.93 -30.21
N GLY A 478 12.48 -18.78 -29.74
CA GLY A 478 11.55 -18.69 -28.63
C GLY A 478 10.25 -19.46 -28.89
N ASN A 479 9.72 -19.43 -30.11
CA ASN A 479 8.56 -20.24 -30.48
C ASN A 479 8.86 -21.75 -30.46
N SER A 480 10.06 -22.17 -30.87
CA SER A 480 10.50 -23.56 -30.76
C SER A 480 10.61 -24.03 -29.31
N ASP A 481 11.16 -23.19 -28.44
CA ASP A 481 11.32 -23.48 -27.01
C ASP A 481 9.96 -23.53 -26.30
N LEU A 482 9.03 -22.66 -26.69
CA LEU A 482 7.66 -22.66 -26.19
C LEU A 482 6.92 -23.94 -26.59
N VAL A 483 7.02 -24.36 -27.86
CA VAL A 483 6.42 -25.63 -28.33
C VAL A 483 7.00 -26.82 -27.56
N THR A 484 8.31 -26.81 -27.30
CA THR A 484 8.96 -27.86 -26.52
C THR A 484 8.46 -27.88 -25.09
N SER A 485 8.37 -26.71 -24.43
CA SER A 485 7.85 -26.58 -23.07
C SER A 485 6.39 -27.05 -22.95
N PHE A 486 5.54 -26.71 -23.93
CA PHE A 486 4.15 -27.18 -23.97
C PHE A 486 4.07 -28.70 -24.14
N LYS A 487 4.94 -29.28 -24.98
CA LYS A 487 5.02 -30.73 -25.16
C LYS A 487 5.45 -31.42 -23.88
N ASP A 488 6.46 -30.89 -23.20
CA ASP A 488 6.97 -31.46 -21.95
C ASP A 488 5.91 -31.37 -20.84
N ALA A 489 5.26 -30.21 -20.71
CA ALA A 489 4.15 -30.03 -19.78
C ALA A 489 2.98 -30.99 -20.07
N GLY A 490 2.60 -31.17 -21.34
CA GLY A 490 1.56 -32.13 -21.73
C GLY A 490 1.96 -33.58 -21.42
N THR A 491 3.24 -33.93 -21.62
CA THR A 491 3.77 -35.25 -21.30
C THR A 491 3.76 -35.48 -19.78
N GLN A 492 4.12 -34.47 -19.00
CA GLN A 492 4.11 -34.53 -17.55
C GLN A 492 2.69 -34.65 -16.99
N ILE A 493 1.73 -33.85 -17.47
CA ILE A 493 0.31 -33.99 -17.12
C ILE A 493 -0.19 -35.40 -17.43
N THR A 494 0.18 -35.96 -18.57
CA THR A 494 -0.21 -37.33 -18.96
C THR A 494 0.38 -38.36 -17.99
N ASN A 495 1.64 -38.20 -17.59
CA ASN A 495 2.29 -39.08 -16.64
C ASN A 495 1.68 -38.97 -15.24
N ASP A 496 1.41 -37.76 -14.76
CA ASP A 496 0.79 -37.51 -13.46
C ASP A 496 -0.63 -38.08 -13.43
N LEU A 497 -1.41 -37.91 -14.50
CA LEU A 497 -2.76 -38.46 -14.62
C LEU A 497 -2.74 -40.00 -14.66
N SER A 498 -1.73 -40.60 -15.32
CA SER A 498 -1.52 -42.04 -15.30
C SER A 498 -1.14 -42.54 -13.91
N GLY A 499 -0.26 -41.84 -13.20
CA GLY A 499 0.13 -42.16 -11.83
C GLY A 499 -1.06 -42.09 -10.86
N ALA A 500 -1.85 -41.02 -10.95
CA ALA A 500 -3.07 -40.86 -10.16
C ALA A 500 -4.09 -41.97 -10.44
N LYS A 501 -4.25 -42.38 -11.70
CA LYS A 501 -5.10 -43.51 -12.07
C LYS A 501 -4.62 -44.80 -11.40
N ASP A 502 -3.31 -45.09 -11.44
CA ASP A 502 -2.76 -46.31 -10.85
C ASP A 502 -2.88 -46.32 -9.33
N GLU A 503 -2.72 -45.18 -8.66
CA GLU A 503 -2.97 -45.01 -7.22
C GLU A 503 -4.45 -45.25 -6.87
N ILE A 504 -5.39 -44.70 -7.65
CA ILE A 504 -6.83 -44.94 -7.45
C ILE A 504 -7.16 -46.42 -7.61
N VAL A 505 -6.60 -47.09 -8.62
CA VAL A 505 -6.81 -48.53 -8.85
C VAL A 505 -6.25 -49.35 -7.68
N ALA A 506 -5.06 -49.01 -7.18
CA ALA A 506 -4.47 -49.66 -6.01
C ALA A 506 -5.32 -49.46 -4.75
N ALA A 507 -5.79 -48.23 -4.50
CA ALA A 507 -6.65 -47.90 -3.38
C ALA A 507 -8.00 -48.65 -3.45
N MET A 508 -8.63 -48.71 -4.63
CA MET A 508 -9.86 -49.50 -4.82
C MET A 508 -9.63 -50.99 -4.58
N SER A 509 -8.49 -51.53 -5.02
CA SER A 509 -8.14 -52.94 -4.78
C SER A 509 -7.98 -53.24 -3.29
N GLN A 510 -7.31 -52.36 -2.55
CA GLN A 510 -7.20 -52.44 -1.09
C GLN A 510 -8.57 -52.36 -0.41
N LEU A 511 -9.43 -51.45 -0.86
CA LEU A 511 -10.78 -51.29 -0.30
C LEU A 511 -11.61 -52.57 -0.50
N VAL A 512 -11.53 -53.19 -1.68
CA VAL A 512 -12.18 -54.49 -1.96
C VAL A 512 -11.64 -55.60 -1.05
N GLN A 513 -10.33 -55.69 -0.85
CA GLN A 513 -9.74 -56.68 0.06
C GLN A 513 -10.17 -56.46 1.51
N GLN A 514 -10.15 -55.21 1.98
CA GLN A 514 -10.59 -54.86 3.32
C GLN A 514 -12.07 -55.22 3.52
N PHE A 515 -12.91 -54.90 2.53
CA PHE A 515 -14.34 -55.22 2.56
C PHE A 515 -14.60 -56.73 2.59
N GLN A 516 -13.84 -57.52 1.83
CA GLN A 516 -13.91 -58.99 1.91
C GLN A 516 -13.52 -59.53 3.29
N SER A 517 -12.47 -58.97 3.90
CA SER A 517 -12.02 -59.34 5.24
C SER A 517 -13.07 -58.99 6.31
N ASP A 518 -13.66 -57.82 6.22
CA ASP A 518 -14.69 -57.35 7.15
C ASP A 518 -15.97 -58.19 7.03
N ILE A 519 -16.41 -58.51 5.81
CA ILE A 519 -17.53 -59.43 5.58
C ILE A 519 -17.26 -60.80 6.19
N LYS A 520 -16.06 -61.35 6.00
CA LYS A 520 -15.69 -62.64 6.58
C LYS A 520 -15.77 -62.61 8.12
N THR A 521 -15.24 -61.55 8.73
CA THR A 521 -15.27 -61.35 10.19
C THR A 521 -16.71 -61.22 10.71
N VAL A 522 -17.58 -60.51 9.97
CA VAL A 522 -19.01 -60.38 10.31
C VAL A 522 -19.72 -61.73 10.21
N LEU A 523 -19.47 -62.50 9.15
CA LEU A 523 -20.06 -63.84 8.96
C LEU A 523 -19.60 -64.81 10.06
N GLU A 524 -18.33 -64.78 10.45
CA GLU A 524 -17.80 -65.61 11.54
C GLU A 524 -18.43 -65.23 12.90
N LYS A 525 -18.57 -63.92 13.18
CA LYS A 525 -19.32 -63.46 14.36
C LYS A 525 -20.78 -63.90 14.31
N GLN A 526 -21.43 -63.78 13.16
CA GLN A 526 -22.82 -64.15 12.98
C GLN A 526 -23.05 -65.66 13.14
N ASP A 527 -22.14 -66.52 12.66
CA ASP A 527 -22.20 -67.97 12.89
C ASP A 527 -22.05 -68.30 14.39
N SER A 528 -21.07 -67.67 15.05
CA SER A 528 -20.84 -67.88 16.48
C SER A 528 -22.06 -67.51 17.32
N GLU A 529 -22.71 -66.40 16.98
CA GLU A 529 -23.85 -65.90 17.76
C GLU A 529 -25.15 -66.63 17.39
N THR A 530 -25.28 -67.09 16.14
CA THR A 530 -26.37 -68.01 15.74
C THR A 530 -26.26 -69.34 16.48
N ARG A 531 -25.05 -69.90 16.63
CA ARG A 531 -24.81 -71.10 17.45
C ARG A 531 -25.16 -70.87 18.91
N ARG A 532 -24.76 -69.72 19.48
CA ARG A 532 -25.09 -69.37 20.87
C ARG A 532 -26.60 -69.25 21.10
N ILE A 533 -27.33 -68.67 20.14
CA ILE A 533 -28.80 -68.61 20.18
C ILE A 533 -29.40 -70.01 20.09
N LEU A 534 -28.94 -70.85 19.16
CA LEU A 534 -29.39 -72.24 19.01
C LEU A 534 -29.16 -73.08 20.28
N GLU A 535 -27.99 -72.95 20.92
CA GLU A 535 -27.71 -73.59 22.21
C GLU A 535 -28.62 -73.06 23.32
N GLY A 536 -28.89 -71.75 23.35
CA GLY A 536 -29.84 -71.15 24.29
C GLY A 536 -31.27 -71.66 24.09
N VAL A 537 -31.72 -71.80 22.84
CA VAL A 537 -33.03 -72.37 22.50
C VAL A 537 -33.11 -73.85 22.89
N SER A 538 -32.07 -74.64 22.59
CA SER A 538 -32.01 -76.06 22.99
C SER A 538 -32.09 -76.22 24.50
N ARG A 539 -31.34 -75.40 25.26
CA ARG A 539 -31.34 -75.45 26.72
C ARG A 539 -32.70 -75.09 27.31
N SER A 540 -33.36 -74.10 26.73
CA SER A 540 -34.73 -73.70 27.12
C SER A 540 -35.75 -74.79 26.79
N ALA A 541 -35.59 -75.47 25.65
CA ALA A 541 -36.42 -76.61 25.28
C ALA A 541 -36.22 -77.82 26.23
N ASP A 542 -34.98 -78.10 26.63
CA ASP A 542 -34.66 -79.15 27.60
C ASP A 542 -35.24 -78.84 28.98
N GLU A 543 -35.14 -77.59 29.46
CA GLU A 543 -35.77 -77.16 30.72
C GLU A 543 -37.30 -77.25 30.65
N ALA A 544 -37.90 -76.83 29.54
CA ALA A 544 -39.34 -76.95 29.33
C ALA A 544 -39.81 -78.41 29.30
N LEU A 545 -39.04 -79.31 28.66
CA LEU A 545 -39.30 -80.74 28.63
C LEU A 545 -39.14 -81.38 30.01
N ALA A 546 -38.11 -81.01 30.77
CA ALA A 546 -37.89 -81.49 32.13
C ALA A 546 -39.03 -81.07 33.07
N ASN A 547 -39.44 -79.79 33.00
CA ASN A 547 -40.58 -79.28 33.77
C ASN A 547 -41.90 -79.96 33.37
N THR A 548 -42.08 -80.23 32.08
CA THR A 548 -43.26 -80.97 31.58
C THR A 548 -43.24 -82.43 32.07
N ALA A 549 -42.09 -83.11 32.04
CA ALA A 549 -41.93 -84.47 32.55
C ALA A 549 -42.22 -84.55 34.06
N GLU A 550 -41.75 -83.57 34.84
CA GLU A 550 -42.08 -83.47 36.27
C GLU A 550 -43.59 -83.27 36.50
N SER A 551 -44.20 -82.37 35.72
CA SER A 551 -45.64 -82.09 35.79
C SER A 551 -46.49 -83.32 35.42
N VAL A 552 -46.12 -84.02 34.33
CA VAL A 552 -46.77 -85.27 33.91
C VAL A 552 -46.62 -86.36 34.98
N THR A 553 -45.45 -86.46 35.62
CA THR A 553 -45.23 -87.42 36.71
C THR A 553 -46.09 -87.11 37.93
N LYS A 554 -46.22 -85.83 38.30
CA LYS A 554 -47.14 -85.38 39.36
C LYS A 554 -48.60 -85.67 39.00
N GLN A 555 -49.03 -85.43 37.77
CA GLN A 555 -50.38 -85.73 37.31
C GLN A 555 -50.67 -87.23 37.30
N ALA A 556 -49.72 -88.06 36.85
CA ALA A 556 -49.84 -89.52 36.89
C ALA A 556 -49.97 -90.04 38.33
N LYS A 557 -49.20 -89.49 39.27
CA LYS A 557 -49.31 -89.83 40.69
C LYS A 557 -50.64 -89.40 41.31
N ALA A 558 -51.10 -88.19 41.00
CA ALA A 558 -52.41 -87.71 41.44
C ALA A 558 -53.57 -88.55 40.86
N LEU A 559 -53.42 -89.01 39.63
CA LEU A 559 -54.37 -89.94 39.00
C LEU A 559 -54.36 -91.30 39.71
N ASP A 560 -53.18 -91.84 40.03
CA ASP A 560 -53.03 -93.12 40.73
C ASP A 560 -53.62 -93.07 42.15
N ASP A 561 -53.40 -91.98 42.89
CA ASP A 561 -54.02 -91.77 44.20
C ASP A 561 -55.57 -91.68 44.08
N ALA A 562 -56.07 -90.99 43.05
CA ALA A 562 -57.50 -90.88 42.79
C ALA A 562 -58.13 -92.21 42.36
N THR A 563 -57.49 -92.99 41.49
CA THR A 563 -57.97 -94.32 41.09
C THR A 563 -57.95 -95.29 42.26
N SER A 564 -56.91 -95.27 43.09
CA SER A 564 -56.81 -96.10 44.30
C SER A 564 -57.90 -95.75 45.32
N HIS A 565 -58.23 -94.47 45.49
CA HIS A 565 -59.36 -94.02 46.30
C HIS A 565 -60.72 -94.49 45.73
N GLN A 566 -60.90 -94.41 44.42
CA GLN A 566 -62.09 -94.89 43.73
C GLN A 566 -62.25 -96.41 43.87
N VAL A 567 -61.16 -97.18 43.70
CA VAL A 567 -61.16 -98.64 43.85
C VAL A 567 -61.54 -99.03 45.28
N ASN A 568 -61.00 -98.37 46.30
CA ASN A 568 -61.39 -98.60 47.69
C ASN A 568 -62.87 -98.24 47.95
N THR A 569 -63.37 -97.16 47.36
CA THR A 569 -64.77 -96.76 47.47
C THR A 569 -65.70 -97.79 46.81
N VAL A 570 -65.33 -98.28 45.63
CA VAL A 570 -66.08 -99.33 44.92
C VAL A 570 -66.01 -100.65 45.69
N MET A 571 -64.85 -101.03 46.24
CA MET A 571 -64.69 -102.21 47.10
C MET A 571 -65.55 -102.13 48.37
N SER A 572 -65.61 -100.96 49.01
CA SER A 572 -66.47 -100.73 50.18
C SER A 572 -67.97 -100.79 49.82
N SER A 573 -68.34 -100.22 48.67
CA SER A 573 -69.72 -100.27 48.16
C SER A 573 -70.13 -101.70 47.78
N MET A 574 -69.25 -102.45 47.11
CA MET A 574 -69.45 -103.86 46.81
C MET A 574 -69.53 -104.70 48.09
N GLY A 575 -68.72 -104.43 49.11
CA GLY A 575 -68.79 -105.10 50.41
C GLY A 575 -70.12 -104.84 51.14
N SER A 576 -70.62 -103.61 51.10
CA SER A 576 -71.96 -103.26 51.61
C SER A 576 -73.08 -103.96 50.83
N ALA A 577 -72.98 -104.00 49.50
CA ALA A 577 -73.95 -104.70 48.66
C ALA A 577 -73.92 -106.23 48.89
N LEU A 578 -72.74 -106.84 49.05
CA LEU A 578 -72.60 -108.26 49.36
C LEU A 578 -73.16 -108.60 50.75
N ALA A 579 -72.93 -107.74 51.76
CA ALA A 579 -73.52 -107.90 53.09
C ALA A 579 -75.05 -107.82 53.04
N THR A 580 -75.60 -106.89 52.25
CA THR A 580 -77.05 -106.75 52.04
C THR A 580 -77.64 -107.99 51.36
N ILE A 581 -77.00 -108.50 50.31
CA ILE A 581 -77.42 -109.72 49.61
C ILE A 581 -77.35 -110.93 50.53
N THR A 582 -76.31 -111.05 51.37
CA THR A 582 -76.15 -112.14 52.33
C THR A 582 -77.21 -112.09 53.43
N GLN A 583 -77.56 -110.88 53.91
CA GLN A 583 -78.66 -110.66 54.85
C GLN A 583 -80.02 -111.07 54.25
N GLN A 584 -80.24 -110.74 52.97
CA GLN A 584 -81.45 -111.11 52.25
C GLN A 584 -81.52 -112.62 51.99
N PHE A 585 -80.41 -113.25 51.58
CA PHE A 585 -80.30 -114.71 51.47
C PHE A 585 -80.56 -115.42 52.81
N SER A 586 -80.05 -114.89 53.92
CA SER A 586 -80.30 -115.47 55.25
C SER A 586 -81.76 -115.34 55.68
N ASN A 587 -82.44 -114.26 55.32
CA ASN A 587 -83.87 -114.07 55.59
C ASN A 587 -84.72 -115.00 54.71
N ASP A 588 -84.38 -115.15 53.43
CA ASP A 588 -85.08 -116.04 52.49
C ASP A 588 -84.89 -117.51 52.89
N TYR A 589 -83.69 -117.90 53.36
CA TYR A 589 -83.44 -119.25 53.88
C TYR A 589 -84.22 -119.52 55.17
N LYS A 590 -84.40 -118.50 56.03
CA LYS A 590 -85.22 -118.61 57.24
C LYS A 590 -86.71 -118.79 56.90
N GLY A 591 -87.22 -118.05 55.91
CA GLY A 591 -88.57 -118.24 55.38
C GLY A 591 -88.79 -119.62 54.77
N LEU A 592 -87.80 -120.15 54.03
CA LEU A 592 -87.87 -121.50 53.44
C LEU A 592 -87.86 -122.61 54.50
N VAL A 593 -87.10 -122.44 55.59
CA VAL A 593 -87.04 -123.39 56.72
C VAL A 593 -88.31 -123.34 57.57
N ASP A 594 -88.91 -122.17 57.78
CA ASP A 594 -90.20 -122.04 58.47
C ASP A 594 -91.33 -122.70 57.67
N GLU A 595 -91.33 -122.56 56.33
CA GLU A 595 -92.33 -123.23 55.49
C GLU A 595 -92.08 -124.76 55.39
N MET A 596 -90.82 -125.22 55.44
CA MET A 596 -90.49 -126.64 55.59
C MET A 596 -90.90 -127.22 56.96
N GLN A 597 -90.78 -126.45 58.05
CA GLN A 597 -91.27 -126.83 59.39
C GLN A 597 -92.81 -126.86 59.45
N ARG A 598 -93.49 -126.03 58.65
CA ARG A 598 -94.95 -126.02 58.52
C ARG A 598 -95.48 -127.25 57.77
N ILE A 599 -94.77 -127.72 56.74
CA ILE A 599 -95.13 -128.94 56.00
C ILE A 599 -94.85 -130.21 56.82
N THR A 600 -93.76 -130.25 57.59
CA THR A 600 -93.43 -131.42 58.44
C THR A 600 -94.29 -131.53 59.70
N ARG A 601 -94.94 -130.45 60.17
CA ARG A 601 -95.96 -130.51 61.24
C ARG A 601 -97.36 -130.94 60.76
N ALA A 602 -97.62 -130.98 59.45
CA ALA A 602 -98.87 -131.52 58.88
C ALA A 602 -98.87 -133.06 58.70
N HIS A 603 -97.82 -133.76 59.16
CA HIS A 603 -97.72 -135.23 59.19
C HIS A 603 -97.82 -135.80 60.60
N ARG A 604 -98.58 -135.13 61.48
CA ARG A 604 -98.94 -135.66 62.81
C ARG A 604 -100.42 -135.41 63.11
N ASN A 605 -101.28 -136.00 62.28
CA ASN A 605 -102.51 -136.72 62.61
C ASN A 605 -103.26 -137.11 61.34
#